data_AF-A0A4P5RWQ3-F1
#
_entry.id   AF-A0A4P5RWQ3-F1
#
_cell.length_a   1.000
_cell.length_b   1.000
_cell.length_c   1.000
_cell.angle_alpha   90.00
_cell.angle_beta   90.00
_cell.angle_gamma   90.00
#
_symmetry.space_group_name_H-M   'P 1'
#
loop_
_entity.id
_entity.type
_entity.pdbx_description
1 polymer ?
#
loop_
_entity_poly.entity_id
_entity_poly.type
_entity_poly.pdbx_seq_one_letter_code
_entity_poly.pdbx_strand_id
1 'polypeptide(L)'
;MKFARLGAFEAEKPAVMVSETEAVFVDHLIKDWNRTEFENGALAKVQAADLSGFPKVKVADYRIGSPVARPTKIICIGLNYAKHAKESGMTVAPEPVVFMKAADTCVGGFDDLVIPPNSEKTDYEVELAIIIGKTALYLNSPEDSKNYIAAYSISQDVSERHWQIERSGQWVKGKSFPTFNPIGPVAVTSNSFNPHDVRLWCTVDGEKRQDSRTSDLVFGIDHIVWYLSQFMELKAGDIINSGTPEGVGMGFNPPKYLKAGSVVETGIEGIGSITSKTVAFKR
;
A
#
# COMPACT_ATOMS: atom_id res chain seq x y z
N MET A 1 11.89 -10.92 -7.70
CA MET A 1 12.61 -9.62 -7.81
C MET A 1 11.99 -8.62 -6.83
N LYS A 2 12.79 -7.67 -6.30
CA LYS A 2 12.28 -6.50 -5.56
C LYS A 2 12.56 -5.25 -6.38
N PHE A 3 11.54 -4.42 -6.63
CA PHE A 3 11.71 -3.17 -7.38
C PHE A 3 11.21 -1.96 -6.59
N ALA A 4 11.75 -0.78 -6.92
CA ALA A 4 11.46 0.47 -6.25
C ALA A 4 11.58 1.64 -7.24
N ARG A 5 11.23 2.84 -6.77
CA ARG A 5 11.48 4.10 -7.47
C ARG A 5 12.34 4.98 -6.55
N LEU A 6 13.50 5.44 -7.03
CA LEU A 6 14.44 6.24 -6.22
C LEU A 6 14.64 7.61 -6.86
N GLY A 7 14.61 8.67 -6.05
CA GLY A 7 14.85 10.05 -6.49
C GLY A 7 13.93 11.06 -5.80
N ALA A 8 14.10 12.33 -6.19
CA ALA A 8 13.24 13.40 -5.70
C ALA A 8 11.77 13.13 -6.06
N PHE A 9 10.85 13.68 -5.26
CA PHE A 9 9.41 13.55 -5.50
C PHE A 9 9.05 13.93 -6.94
N GLU A 10 8.30 13.06 -7.63
CA GLU A 10 7.92 13.17 -9.06
C GLU A 10 9.06 13.10 -10.09
N ALA A 11 10.31 12.95 -9.66
CA ALA A 11 11.48 12.76 -10.51
C ALA A 11 12.19 11.43 -10.19
N GLU A 12 11.47 10.47 -9.62
CA GLU A 12 12.03 9.16 -9.31
C GLU A 12 12.34 8.37 -10.58
N LYS A 13 13.40 7.56 -10.50
CA LYS A 13 13.79 6.61 -11.54
C LYS A 13 13.46 5.18 -11.11
N PRO A 14 13.06 4.31 -12.04
CA PRO A 14 12.81 2.90 -11.74
C PRO A 14 14.13 2.20 -11.37
N ALA A 15 14.09 1.41 -10.31
CA ALA A 15 15.24 0.65 -9.82
C ALA A 15 14.87 -0.78 -9.43
N VAL A 16 15.86 -1.66 -9.44
CA VAL A 16 15.81 -3.02 -8.90
C VAL A 16 16.74 -3.11 -7.71
N MET A 17 16.26 -3.66 -6.61
CA MET A 17 17.04 -3.85 -5.40
C MET A 17 17.95 -5.06 -5.56
N VAL A 18 19.26 -4.89 -5.36
CA VAL A 18 20.23 -6.00 -5.35
C VAL A 18 20.54 -6.46 -3.92
N SER A 19 20.32 -5.58 -2.95
CA SER A 19 20.33 -5.87 -1.51
C SER A 19 19.39 -4.89 -0.81
N GLU A 20 19.36 -4.88 0.53
CA GLU A 20 18.60 -3.88 1.30
C GLU A 20 19.21 -2.46 1.19
N THR A 21 20.49 -2.34 0.82
CA THR A 21 21.23 -1.06 0.83
C THR A 21 21.70 -0.63 -0.55
N GLU A 22 21.62 -1.50 -1.55
CA GLU A 22 22.08 -1.25 -2.91
C GLU A 22 20.97 -1.54 -3.93
N ALA A 23 20.93 -0.72 -4.98
CA ALA A 23 20.02 -0.87 -6.11
C ALA A 23 20.74 -0.62 -7.44
N VAL A 24 20.11 -1.03 -8.53
CA VAL A 24 20.51 -0.72 -9.90
C VAL A 24 19.35 0.01 -10.58
N PHE A 25 19.64 1.17 -11.19
CA PHE A 25 18.65 1.86 -12.00
C PHE A 25 18.38 1.12 -13.31
N VAL A 26 17.12 1.02 -13.68
CA VAL A 26 16.64 0.32 -14.88
C VAL A 26 15.93 1.26 -15.86
N ASP A 27 16.20 2.57 -15.77
CA ASP A 27 15.68 3.61 -16.67
C ASP A 27 16.14 3.47 -18.13
N HIS A 28 17.17 2.65 -18.36
CA HIS A 28 17.59 2.23 -19.70
C HIS A 28 16.73 1.10 -20.29
N LEU A 29 15.94 0.38 -19.46
CA LEU A 29 15.04 -0.68 -19.90
C LEU A 29 13.59 -0.20 -19.98
N ILE A 30 13.15 0.58 -19.01
CA ILE A 30 11.76 1.05 -18.88
C ILE A 30 11.76 2.51 -18.46
N LYS A 31 10.75 3.29 -18.85
CA LYS A 31 10.69 4.70 -18.44
C LYS A 31 10.43 4.84 -16.93
N ASP A 32 9.52 4.03 -16.40
CA ASP A 32 9.19 3.98 -14.97
C ASP A 32 8.39 2.70 -14.63
N TRP A 33 8.16 2.41 -13.36
CA TRP A 33 7.19 1.41 -12.91
C TRP A 33 5.77 1.98 -12.96
N ASN A 34 5.27 2.23 -14.17
CA ASN A 34 3.94 2.81 -14.43
C ASN A 34 3.06 1.85 -15.25
N ARG A 35 1.79 2.21 -15.42
CA ARG A 35 0.83 1.45 -16.24
C ARG A 35 1.37 1.05 -17.60
N THR A 36 1.82 2.02 -18.38
CA THR A 36 2.22 1.81 -19.78
C THR A 36 3.37 0.81 -19.85
N GLU A 37 4.35 0.93 -18.97
CA GLU A 37 5.49 0.01 -18.91
C GLU A 37 5.05 -1.38 -18.42
N PHE A 38 4.16 -1.49 -17.41
CA PHE A 38 3.59 -2.79 -17.00
C PHE A 38 2.84 -3.49 -18.14
N GLU A 39 1.97 -2.76 -18.86
CA GLU A 39 1.23 -3.28 -20.02
C GLU A 39 2.16 -3.72 -21.16
N ASN A 40 3.32 -3.07 -21.30
CA ASN A 40 4.37 -3.42 -22.27
C ASN A 40 5.34 -4.49 -21.76
N GLY A 41 5.02 -5.19 -20.67
CA GLY A 41 5.80 -6.32 -20.17
C GLY A 41 7.07 -5.93 -19.40
N ALA A 42 7.10 -4.74 -18.77
CA ALA A 42 8.23 -4.26 -17.97
C ALA A 42 8.78 -5.29 -16.98
N LEU A 43 7.90 -6.00 -16.26
CA LEU A 43 8.33 -7.02 -15.29
C LEU A 43 9.15 -8.13 -15.94
N ALA A 44 8.66 -8.70 -17.04
CA ALA A 44 9.38 -9.75 -17.76
C ALA A 44 10.68 -9.22 -18.36
N LYS A 45 10.64 -8.02 -18.95
CA LYS A 45 11.81 -7.36 -19.56
C LYS A 45 12.92 -7.13 -18.55
N VAL A 46 12.58 -6.55 -17.39
CA VAL A 46 13.57 -6.25 -16.34
C VAL A 46 14.04 -7.52 -15.63
N GLN A 47 13.15 -8.48 -15.38
CA GLN A 47 13.52 -9.75 -14.75
C GLN A 47 14.48 -10.59 -15.61
N ALA A 48 14.38 -10.49 -16.94
CA ALA A 48 15.25 -11.21 -17.87
C ALA A 48 16.60 -10.51 -18.13
N ALA A 49 16.77 -9.25 -17.70
CA ALA A 49 17.99 -8.48 -17.93
C ALA A 49 19.11 -8.91 -16.99
N ASP A 50 20.33 -9.02 -17.52
CA ASP A 50 21.53 -9.14 -16.70
C ASP A 50 21.95 -7.75 -16.18
N LEU A 51 21.72 -7.52 -14.89
CA LEU A 51 22.04 -6.26 -14.22
C LEU A 51 23.45 -6.26 -13.60
N SER A 52 24.21 -7.36 -13.68
CA SER A 52 25.50 -7.50 -12.99
C SER A 52 26.57 -6.52 -13.46
N GLY A 53 26.50 -6.08 -14.71
CA GLY A 53 27.42 -5.10 -15.31
C GLY A 53 27.06 -3.63 -15.09
N PHE A 54 25.92 -3.35 -14.45
CA PHE A 54 25.45 -1.98 -14.26
C PHE A 54 25.93 -1.38 -12.93
N PRO A 55 26.16 -0.05 -12.86
CA PRO A 55 26.54 0.62 -11.63
C PRO A 55 25.50 0.40 -10.52
N LYS A 56 25.97 -0.06 -9.36
CA LYS A 56 25.17 -0.11 -8.14
C LYS A 56 25.19 1.26 -7.48
N VAL A 57 24.04 1.68 -6.96
CA VAL A 57 23.89 2.89 -6.17
C VAL A 57 23.50 2.54 -4.74
N LYS A 58 23.91 3.37 -3.78
CA LYS A 58 23.46 3.23 -2.39
C LYS A 58 22.06 3.81 -2.28
N VAL A 59 21.13 3.01 -1.76
CA VAL A 59 19.72 3.41 -1.60
C VAL A 59 19.60 4.63 -0.69
N ALA A 60 20.44 4.73 0.35
CA ALA A 60 20.46 5.83 1.31
C ALA A 60 20.81 7.20 0.69
N ASP A 61 21.39 7.24 -0.51
CA ASP A 61 21.68 8.49 -1.22
C ASP A 61 20.43 9.09 -1.89
N TYR A 62 19.30 8.37 -1.87
CA TYR A 62 18.07 8.74 -2.56
C TYR A 62 16.86 8.64 -1.65
N ARG A 63 15.87 9.52 -1.88
CA ARG A 63 14.53 9.29 -1.38
C ARG A 63 13.92 8.07 -2.09
N ILE A 64 13.23 7.23 -1.34
CA ILE A 64 12.45 6.10 -1.86
C ILE A 64 11.01 6.58 -2.08
N GLY A 65 10.57 6.62 -3.33
CA GLY A 65 9.19 6.94 -3.70
C GLY A 65 8.27 5.72 -3.66
N SER A 66 6.99 5.93 -3.97
CA SER A 66 6.06 4.82 -4.21
C SER A 66 6.64 3.87 -5.27
N PRO A 67 6.55 2.54 -5.10
CA PRO A 67 7.07 1.59 -6.08
C PRO A 67 6.29 1.61 -7.41
N VAL A 68 5.12 2.26 -7.45
CA VAL A 68 4.33 2.44 -8.66
C VAL A 68 4.15 3.93 -8.95
N ALA A 69 4.58 4.36 -10.14
CA ALA A 69 4.38 5.72 -10.62
C ALA A 69 2.92 5.96 -10.98
N ARG A 70 2.29 6.94 -10.30
CA ARG A 70 0.97 7.50 -10.64
C ARG A 70 -0.08 6.40 -10.91
N PRO A 71 -0.42 5.57 -9.90
CA PRO A 71 -1.54 4.63 -10.03
C PRO A 71 -2.80 5.39 -10.43
N THR A 72 -3.74 4.76 -11.14
CA THR A 72 -5.02 5.44 -11.47
C THR A 72 -6.11 5.17 -10.46
N LYS A 73 -6.01 4.04 -9.75
CA LYS A 73 -6.95 3.63 -8.72
C LYS A 73 -6.18 3.10 -7.51
N ILE A 74 -6.66 3.51 -6.34
CA ILE A 74 -6.35 2.88 -5.06
C ILE A 74 -7.68 2.38 -4.51
N ILE A 75 -7.91 1.09 -4.66
CA ILE A 75 -9.12 0.41 -4.18
C ILE A 75 -8.83 -0.16 -2.80
N CYS A 76 -9.75 -0.02 -1.85
CA CYS A 76 -9.52 -0.41 -0.47
C CYS A 76 -10.64 -1.33 0.01
N ILE A 77 -10.28 -2.35 0.80
CA ILE A 77 -11.22 -3.29 1.39
C ILE A 77 -11.38 -2.99 2.88
N GLY A 78 -12.56 -2.53 3.26
CA GLY A 78 -12.89 -2.28 4.66
C GLY A 78 -13.23 -3.56 5.42
N LEU A 79 -12.98 -3.54 6.73
CA LEU A 79 -13.45 -4.57 7.67
C LEU A 79 -13.01 -6.01 7.32
N ASN A 80 -11.84 -6.16 6.69
CA ASN A 80 -11.39 -7.44 6.17
C ASN A 80 -10.64 -8.31 7.20
N TYR A 81 -10.65 -7.94 8.48
CA TYR A 81 -10.15 -8.75 9.59
C TYR A 81 -11.26 -8.88 10.62
N ALA A 82 -11.60 -10.10 11.03
CA ALA A 82 -12.75 -10.34 11.89
C ALA A 82 -12.67 -9.62 13.26
N LYS A 83 -11.46 -9.54 13.82
CA LYS A 83 -11.21 -8.81 15.08
C LYS A 83 -11.33 -7.30 14.91
N HIS A 84 -10.89 -6.76 13.78
CA HIS A 84 -11.07 -5.34 13.44
C HIS A 84 -12.55 -4.98 13.22
N ALA A 85 -13.33 -5.86 12.58
CA ALA A 85 -14.78 -5.68 12.49
C ALA A 85 -15.40 -5.60 13.90
N LYS A 86 -15.04 -6.54 14.77
CA LYS A 86 -15.52 -6.57 16.16
C LYS A 86 -15.10 -5.34 16.97
N GLU A 87 -13.86 -4.87 16.86
CA GLU A 87 -13.38 -3.68 17.60
C GLU A 87 -14.10 -2.40 17.14
N SER A 88 -14.46 -2.32 15.87
CA SER A 88 -15.21 -1.21 15.28
C SER A 88 -16.70 -1.27 15.63
N GLY A 89 -17.15 -2.28 16.39
CA GLY A 89 -18.56 -2.50 16.72
C GLY A 89 -19.40 -2.96 15.53
N MET A 90 -18.76 -3.49 14.48
CA MET A 90 -19.39 -3.91 13.23
C MET A 90 -19.40 -5.44 13.11
N THR A 91 -20.39 -5.98 12.39
CA THR A 91 -20.37 -7.38 11.97
C THR A 91 -19.56 -7.52 10.69
N VAL A 92 -18.89 -8.66 10.52
CA VAL A 92 -18.27 -9.02 9.24
C VAL A 92 -19.36 -9.02 8.16
N ALA A 93 -19.15 -8.24 7.10
CA ALA A 93 -20.09 -8.15 5.99
C ALA A 93 -20.13 -9.47 5.20
N PRO A 94 -21.27 -9.83 4.58
CA PRO A 94 -21.37 -11.04 3.76
C PRO A 94 -20.57 -10.95 2.44
N GLU A 95 -20.13 -9.75 2.06
CA GLU A 95 -19.30 -9.47 0.90
C GLU A 95 -18.26 -8.36 1.21
N PRO A 96 -17.18 -8.22 0.43
CA PRO A 96 -16.16 -7.19 0.65
C PRO A 96 -16.74 -5.77 0.65
N VAL A 97 -16.43 -4.99 1.70
CA VAL A 97 -16.75 -3.55 1.71
C VAL A 97 -15.71 -2.81 0.89
N VAL A 98 -16.13 -2.24 -0.25
CA VAL A 98 -15.22 -1.58 -1.20
C VAL A 98 -15.35 -0.07 -1.13
N PHE A 99 -14.22 0.63 -1.02
CA PHE A 99 -14.12 2.08 -1.17
C PHE A 99 -12.84 2.45 -1.93
N MET A 100 -12.64 3.76 -2.17
CA MET A 100 -11.46 4.26 -2.88
C MET A 100 -10.81 5.41 -2.14
N LYS A 101 -9.50 5.55 -2.37
CA LYS A 101 -8.72 6.75 -2.06
C LYS A 101 -8.44 7.49 -3.36
N ALA A 102 -8.32 8.82 -3.30
CA ALA A 102 -7.78 9.58 -4.42
C ALA A 102 -6.36 9.08 -4.75
N ALA A 103 -6.07 8.89 -6.03
CA ALA A 103 -4.85 8.18 -6.44
C ALA A 103 -3.56 8.97 -6.16
N ASP A 104 -3.67 10.30 -6.08
CA ASP A 104 -2.61 11.25 -5.73
C ASP A 104 -2.29 11.28 -4.22
N THR A 105 -2.98 10.49 -3.40
CA THR A 105 -2.57 10.24 -2.01
C THR A 105 -1.36 9.32 -1.88
N CYS A 106 -1.02 8.60 -2.96
CA CYS A 106 0.08 7.64 -3.04
C CYS A 106 1.44 8.33 -2.96
N VAL A 107 2.19 8.06 -1.90
CA VAL A 107 3.52 8.62 -1.65
C VAL A 107 4.51 7.52 -1.24
N GLY A 108 5.80 7.84 -1.14
CA GLY A 108 6.81 6.89 -0.68
C GLY A 108 6.62 6.55 0.79
N GLY A 109 6.94 5.31 1.17
CA GLY A 109 6.82 4.84 2.55
C GLY A 109 7.65 5.58 3.60
N PHE A 110 8.57 6.47 3.18
CA PHE A 110 9.36 7.30 4.09
C PHE A 110 9.03 8.79 3.99
N ASP A 111 8.00 9.14 3.23
CA ASP A 111 7.52 10.52 3.16
C ASP A 111 6.77 10.91 4.43
N ASP A 112 6.77 12.20 4.72
CA ASP A 112 5.99 12.75 5.82
C ASP A 112 4.48 12.53 5.61
N LEU A 113 3.77 12.23 6.70
CA LEU A 113 2.32 12.16 6.76
C LEU A 113 1.75 13.53 7.17
N VAL A 114 1.07 14.19 6.26
CA VAL A 114 0.52 15.53 6.51
C VAL A 114 -0.81 15.43 7.24
N ILE A 115 -0.83 15.83 8.51
CA ILE A 115 -2.06 16.00 9.29
C ILE A 115 -2.84 17.19 8.72
N PRO A 116 -4.08 16.99 8.24
CA PRO A 116 -4.82 18.03 7.55
C PRO A 116 -5.31 19.14 8.49
N PRO A 117 -5.63 20.33 7.96
CA PRO A 117 -6.25 21.40 8.74
C PRO A 117 -7.53 20.90 9.42
N ASN A 118 -7.71 21.27 10.69
CA ASN A 118 -8.86 20.88 11.50
C ASN A 118 -9.02 19.35 11.63
N SER A 119 -7.92 18.58 11.54
CA SER A 119 -7.98 17.17 11.92
C SER A 119 -8.23 17.04 13.41
N GLU A 120 -9.12 16.12 13.76
CA GLU A 120 -9.44 15.77 15.14
C GLU A 120 -9.04 14.31 15.44
N LYS A 121 -9.07 13.44 14.43
CA LYS A 121 -9.01 11.98 14.60
C LYS A 121 -8.24 11.30 13.47
N THR A 122 -7.04 11.78 13.14
CA THR A 122 -6.15 11.09 12.19
C THR A 122 -5.68 9.76 12.78
N ASP A 123 -5.76 8.68 12.00
CA ASP A 123 -5.59 7.30 12.41
C ASP A 123 -4.72 6.53 11.40
N TYR A 124 -4.23 5.37 11.83
CA TYR A 124 -3.32 4.48 11.08
C TYR A 124 -3.95 3.09 10.91
N GLU A 125 -3.59 2.44 9.81
CA GLU A 125 -4.07 1.16 9.32
C GLU A 125 -2.97 0.46 8.48
N VAL A 126 -2.19 -0.45 9.07
CA VAL A 126 -1.25 -1.28 8.28
C VAL A 126 -2.00 -2.21 7.33
N GLU A 127 -1.58 -2.26 6.06
CA GLU A 127 -2.17 -3.13 5.06
C GLU A 127 -1.15 -3.75 4.10
N LEU A 128 -1.45 -4.93 3.57
CA LEU A 128 -0.78 -5.47 2.40
C LEU A 128 -1.37 -4.80 1.15
N ALA A 129 -0.52 -4.12 0.36
CA ALA A 129 -0.88 -3.62 -0.96
C ALA A 129 -0.66 -4.70 -2.03
N ILE A 130 -1.66 -4.92 -2.86
CA ILE A 130 -1.62 -5.75 -4.06
C ILE A 130 -1.48 -4.83 -5.27
N ILE A 131 -0.44 -5.02 -6.08
CA ILE A 131 -0.21 -4.24 -7.29
C ILE A 131 -0.65 -5.06 -8.49
N ILE A 132 -1.58 -4.53 -9.28
CA ILE A 132 -2.07 -5.18 -10.50
C ILE A 132 -1.04 -5.03 -11.61
N GLY A 133 -0.70 -6.13 -12.28
CA GLY A 133 0.33 -6.19 -13.33
C GLY A 133 -0.22 -6.12 -14.75
N LYS A 134 -1.48 -6.49 -14.96
CA LYS A 134 -2.15 -6.42 -16.27
C LYS A 134 -3.66 -6.28 -16.08
N THR A 135 -4.34 -5.83 -17.13
CA THR A 135 -5.80 -5.61 -17.11
C THR A 135 -6.57 -6.86 -16.71
N ALA A 136 -7.50 -6.72 -15.77
CA ALA A 136 -8.35 -7.77 -15.22
C ALA A 136 -9.80 -7.30 -15.20
N LEU A 137 -10.70 -8.08 -15.80
CA LEU A 137 -12.15 -7.85 -15.81
C LEU A 137 -12.86 -9.20 -15.99
N TYR A 138 -13.87 -9.47 -15.18
CA TYR A 138 -14.65 -10.71 -15.18
C TYR A 138 -13.78 -11.97 -15.13
N LEU A 139 -12.89 -12.07 -14.13
CA LEU A 139 -12.13 -13.30 -13.91
C LEU A 139 -13.09 -14.46 -13.62
N ASN A 140 -12.78 -15.67 -14.11
CA ASN A 140 -13.68 -16.83 -13.95
C ASN A 140 -13.71 -17.33 -12.51
N SER A 141 -12.57 -17.27 -11.82
CA SER A 141 -12.47 -17.71 -10.43
C SER A 141 -11.39 -16.94 -9.64
N PRO A 142 -11.40 -17.02 -8.30
CA PRO A 142 -10.33 -16.47 -7.46
C PRO A 142 -8.93 -16.93 -7.86
N GLU A 143 -8.75 -18.19 -8.25
CA GLU A 143 -7.45 -18.77 -8.59
C GLU A 143 -6.80 -18.12 -9.83
N ASP A 144 -7.60 -17.50 -10.70
CA ASP A 144 -7.10 -16.76 -11.85
C ASP A 144 -6.36 -15.48 -11.43
N SER A 145 -6.70 -14.91 -10.27
CA SER A 145 -6.18 -13.62 -9.76
C SER A 145 -4.67 -13.55 -9.72
N LYS A 146 -3.98 -14.63 -9.33
CA LYS A 146 -2.51 -14.70 -9.27
C LYS A 146 -1.83 -14.32 -10.58
N ASN A 147 -2.48 -14.56 -11.72
CA ASN A 147 -1.93 -14.25 -13.05
C ASN A 147 -1.98 -12.76 -13.39
N TYR A 148 -2.72 -11.96 -12.61
CA TYR A 148 -2.93 -10.53 -12.81
C TYR A 148 -2.21 -9.68 -11.76
N ILE A 149 -1.65 -10.29 -10.70
CA ILE A 149 -0.92 -9.59 -9.66
C ILE A 149 0.56 -9.49 -10.07
N ALA A 150 1.07 -8.26 -10.16
CA ALA A 150 2.47 -7.97 -10.42
C ALA A 150 3.34 -8.21 -9.18
N ALA A 151 2.91 -7.66 -8.06
CA ALA A 151 3.72 -7.55 -6.86
C ALA A 151 2.90 -7.24 -5.62
N TYR A 152 3.56 -7.31 -4.47
CA TYR A 152 3.02 -6.91 -3.18
C TYR A 152 3.94 -5.87 -2.53
N SER A 153 3.36 -4.96 -1.75
CA SER A 153 4.09 -3.94 -0.99
C SER A 153 3.40 -3.68 0.35
N ILE A 154 4.00 -2.83 1.18
CA ILE A 154 3.38 -2.34 2.41
C ILE A 154 2.61 -1.08 2.07
N SER A 155 1.37 -0.96 2.55
CA SER A 155 0.57 0.26 2.47
C SER A 155 0.12 0.67 3.85
N GLN A 156 -0.09 1.96 4.02
CA GLN A 156 -0.60 2.54 5.25
C GLN A 156 -1.86 3.35 4.90
N ASP A 157 -3.05 2.81 5.22
CA ASP A 157 -4.35 3.43 4.89
C ASP A 157 -4.75 4.48 5.94
N VAL A 158 -4.02 5.60 5.91
CA VAL A 158 -4.25 6.71 6.84
C VAL A 158 -5.65 7.26 6.69
N SER A 159 -6.29 7.52 7.83
CA SER A 159 -7.71 7.83 7.92
C SER A 159 -7.98 9.01 8.84
N GLU A 160 -8.74 9.99 8.40
CA GLU A 160 -9.29 11.02 9.28
C GLU A 160 -10.70 10.59 9.69
N ARG A 161 -10.88 10.10 10.93
CA ARG A 161 -12.12 9.45 11.37
C ARG A 161 -13.30 10.41 11.52
N HIS A 162 -13.06 11.66 11.90
CA HIS A 162 -14.12 12.66 11.97
C HIS A 162 -14.72 12.86 10.56
N TRP A 163 -13.86 13.00 9.55
CA TRP A 163 -14.30 13.14 8.16
C TRP A 163 -14.86 11.86 7.55
N GLN A 164 -14.33 10.70 7.95
CA GLN A 164 -14.78 9.39 7.46
C GLN A 164 -16.19 9.03 7.99
N ILE A 165 -16.45 9.24 9.29
CA ILE A 165 -17.61 8.66 9.98
C ILE A 165 -18.66 9.73 10.34
N GLU A 166 -18.23 10.93 10.74
CA GLU A 166 -19.13 11.93 11.35
C GLU A 166 -19.65 12.97 10.34
N ARG A 167 -19.10 12.99 9.12
CA ARG A 167 -19.49 13.96 8.08
C ARG A 167 -20.41 13.37 7.00
N SER A 168 -21.07 12.25 7.30
CA SER A 168 -22.03 11.50 6.46
C SER A 168 -21.46 11.04 5.11
N GLY A 169 -22.19 10.23 4.35
CA GLY A 169 -21.81 9.85 2.98
C GLY A 169 -20.66 8.83 2.90
N GLN A 170 -19.74 9.02 1.96
CA GLN A 170 -18.72 8.03 1.59
C GLN A 170 -17.39 8.24 2.32
N TRP A 171 -16.70 7.13 2.65
CA TRP A 171 -15.43 7.13 3.41
C TRP A 171 -14.27 7.85 2.71
N VAL A 172 -14.36 8.06 1.39
CA VAL A 172 -13.38 8.81 0.57
C VAL A 172 -12.99 10.15 1.20
N LYS A 173 -13.91 10.82 1.91
CA LYS A 173 -13.68 12.10 2.59
C LYS A 173 -12.62 12.05 3.68
N GLY A 174 -12.60 10.97 4.48
CA GLY A 174 -11.57 10.76 5.51
C GLY A 174 -10.35 10.00 5.00
N LYS A 175 -10.47 9.34 3.84
CA LYS A 175 -9.46 8.45 3.28
C LYS A 175 -8.57 9.11 2.21
N SER A 176 -8.88 10.32 1.77
CA SER A 176 -8.24 10.92 0.57
C SER A 176 -7.47 12.23 0.82
N PHE A 177 -7.02 12.51 2.04
CA PHE A 177 -6.12 13.64 2.26
C PHE A 177 -4.75 13.39 1.62
N PRO A 178 -4.01 14.44 1.19
CA PRO A 178 -2.67 14.27 0.65
C PRO A 178 -1.78 13.43 1.58
N THR A 179 -0.90 12.61 1.00
CA THR A 179 0.00 11.67 1.71
C THR A 179 -0.67 10.51 2.44
N PHE A 180 -2.00 10.35 2.41
CA PHE A 180 -2.69 9.30 3.18
C PHE A 180 -2.55 7.88 2.63
N ASN A 181 -1.69 7.65 1.63
CA ASN A 181 -1.33 6.30 1.18
C ASN A 181 0.19 6.13 0.99
N PRO A 182 1.00 6.18 2.07
CA PRO A 182 2.40 5.77 1.97
C PRO A 182 2.48 4.30 1.55
N ILE A 183 3.32 4.01 0.57
CA ILE A 183 3.55 2.66 0.07
C ILE A 183 5.05 2.42 -0.17
N GLY A 184 5.53 1.22 0.14
CA GLY A 184 6.94 0.87 -0.03
C GLY A 184 7.42 -0.19 0.96
N PRO A 185 8.73 -0.22 1.29
CA PRO A 185 9.81 0.54 0.64
C PRO A 185 10.08 0.03 -0.79
N VAL A 186 9.58 -1.16 -1.11
CA VAL A 186 9.77 -1.88 -2.35
C VAL A 186 8.47 -2.60 -2.70
N ALA A 187 8.33 -2.99 -3.97
CA ALA A 187 7.37 -4.00 -4.39
C ALA A 187 8.10 -5.31 -4.64
N VAL A 188 7.62 -6.40 -4.02
CA VAL A 188 8.15 -7.76 -4.19
C VAL A 188 7.29 -8.49 -5.20
N THR A 189 7.89 -8.98 -6.29
CA THR A 189 7.14 -9.63 -7.37
C THR A 189 6.41 -10.86 -6.87
N SER A 190 5.20 -11.10 -7.41
CA SER A 190 4.29 -12.15 -6.95
C SER A 190 4.88 -13.56 -7.05
N ASN A 191 5.76 -13.81 -8.01
CA ASN A 191 6.47 -15.10 -8.16
C ASN A 191 7.57 -15.34 -7.09
N SER A 192 7.91 -14.34 -6.28
CA SER A 192 9.00 -14.38 -5.30
C SER A 192 8.50 -14.22 -3.85
N PHE A 193 7.19 -14.15 -3.64
CA PHE A 193 6.59 -13.85 -2.34
C PHE A 193 5.24 -14.57 -2.19
N ASN A 194 5.07 -15.30 -1.09
CA ASN A 194 3.78 -15.87 -0.71
C ASN A 194 3.10 -14.91 0.30
N PRO A 195 2.00 -14.23 -0.09
CA PRO A 195 1.37 -13.22 0.75
C PRO A 195 0.28 -13.77 1.68
N HIS A 196 -0.07 -15.06 1.60
CA HIS A 196 -1.29 -15.60 2.23
C HIS A 196 -1.15 -15.85 3.73
N ASP A 197 0.07 -15.90 4.26
CA ASP A 197 0.32 -16.01 5.70
C ASP A 197 1.63 -15.31 6.07
N VAL A 198 1.60 -13.98 6.14
CA VAL A 198 2.74 -13.15 6.54
C VAL A 198 2.35 -12.22 7.67
N ARG A 199 3.27 -12.02 8.62
CA ARG A 199 3.04 -11.07 9.71
C ARG A 199 3.01 -9.63 9.18
N LEU A 200 2.04 -8.85 9.66
CA LEU A 200 1.96 -7.41 9.47
C LEU A 200 1.80 -6.70 10.81
N TRP A 201 2.42 -5.53 10.96
CA TRP A 201 2.41 -4.79 12.21
C TRP A 201 2.56 -3.29 12.00
N CYS A 202 2.13 -2.52 13.01
CA CYS A 202 2.28 -1.07 13.06
C CYS A 202 2.69 -0.65 14.48
N THR A 203 3.63 0.29 14.59
CA THR A 203 3.93 1.02 15.83
C THR A 203 3.70 2.51 15.64
N VAL A 204 3.32 3.17 16.73
CA VAL A 204 3.24 4.64 16.81
C VAL A 204 4.07 5.10 17.99
N ASP A 205 5.07 5.94 17.73
CA ASP A 205 6.01 6.44 18.73
C ASP A 205 6.69 5.28 19.51
N GLY A 206 6.99 4.18 18.80
CA GLY A 206 7.59 2.96 19.36
C GLY A 206 6.62 2.04 20.11
N GLU A 207 5.37 2.47 20.35
CA GLU A 207 4.32 1.63 20.94
C GLU A 207 3.70 0.76 19.85
N LYS A 208 3.75 -0.57 20.00
CA LYS A 208 3.06 -1.49 19.08
C LYS A 208 1.55 -1.31 19.16
N ARG A 209 0.93 -1.05 18.02
CA ARG A 209 -0.50 -0.78 17.87
C ARG A 209 -1.24 -1.91 17.16
N GLN A 210 -0.67 -2.43 16.08
CA GLN A 210 -1.25 -3.52 15.28
C GLN A 210 -0.24 -4.65 15.15
N ASP A 211 -0.69 -5.90 15.20
CA ASP A 211 0.14 -7.10 15.09
C ASP A 211 -0.74 -8.30 14.71
N SER A 212 -0.72 -8.72 13.45
CA SER A 212 -1.59 -9.77 12.91
C SER A 212 -0.89 -10.51 11.76
N ARG A 213 -1.62 -11.38 11.07
CA ARG A 213 -1.15 -12.13 9.90
C ARG A 213 -2.17 -12.03 8.78
N THR A 214 -1.72 -12.01 7.53
CA THR A 214 -2.62 -11.99 6.36
C THR A 214 -3.50 -13.24 6.25
N SER A 215 -3.21 -14.31 6.99
CA SER A 215 -4.09 -15.47 7.15
C SER A 215 -5.37 -15.18 7.95
N ASP A 216 -5.42 -14.07 8.68
CA ASP A 216 -6.62 -13.58 9.39
C ASP A 216 -7.56 -12.76 8.48
N LEU A 217 -7.22 -12.58 7.19
CA LEU A 217 -8.10 -11.94 6.22
C LEU A 217 -9.41 -12.73 6.07
N VAL A 218 -10.55 -12.05 6.21
CA VAL A 218 -11.88 -12.65 5.99
C VAL A 218 -12.06 -13.02 4.53
N PHE A 219 -11.77 -12.06 3.64
CA PHE A 219 -11.73 -12.23 2.19
C PHE A 219 -10.26 -12.28 1.77
N GLY A 220 -9.80 -13.45 1.37
CA GLY A 220 -8.42 -13.64 0.94
C GLY A 220 -8.06 -12.85 -0.33
N ILE A 221 -6.76 -12.65 -0.55
CA ILE A 221 -6.17 -11.85 -1.64
C ILE A 221 -6.76 -12.21 -3.02
N ASP A 222 -6.79 -13.50 -3.33
CA ASP A 222 -7.29 -14.02 -4.61
C ASP A 222 -8.78 -13.73 -4.81
N HIS A 223 -9.56 -13.82 -3.72
CA HIS A 223 -10.99 -13.50 -3.73
C HIS A 223 -11.22 -12.01 -3.93
N ILE A 224 -10.45 -11.13 -3.26
CA ILE A 224 -10.56 -9.67 -3.43
C ILE A 224 -10.38 -9.27 -4.89
N VAL A 225 -9.29 -9.73 -5.52
CA VAL A 225 -8.98 -9.37 -6.92
C VAL A 225 -10.06 -9.89 -7.86
N TRP A 226 -10.50 -11.14 -7.69
CA TRP A 226 -11.60 -11.70 -8.47
C TRP A 226 -12.90 -10.93 -8.27
N TYR A 227 -13.29 -10.63 -7.03
CA TYR A 227 -14.53 -9.93 -6.69
C TYR A 227 -14.56 -8.54 -7.32
N LEU A 228 -13.50 -7.75 -7.14
CA LEU A 228 -13.40 -6.42 -7.74
C LEU A 228 -13.52 -6.46 -9.26
N SER A 229 -12.94 -7.48 -9.90
CA SER A 229 -13.02 -7.63 -11.35
C SER A 229 -14.44 -7.88 -11.88
N GLN A 230 -15.39 -8.27 -11.03
CA GLN A 230 -16.77 -8.55 -11.45
C GLN A 230 -17.58 -7.29 -11.73
N PHE A 231 -17.06 -6.10 -11.39
CA PHE A 231 -17.77 -4.84 -11.63
C PHE A 231 -16.83 -3.67 -11.92
N MET A 232 -15.52 -3.84 -11.74
CA MET A 232 -14.53 -2.81 -11.98
C MET A 232 -13.36 -3.39 -12.78
N GLU A 233 -13.03 -2.75 -13.90
CA GLU A 233 -11.83 -3.09 -14.64
C GLU A 233 -10.58 -2.66 -13.84
N LEU A 234 -9.82 -3.65 -13.40
CA LEU A 234 -8.52 -3.47 -12.77
C LEU A 234 -7.48 -3.29 -13.87
N LYS A 235 -6.64 -2.27 -13.77
CA LYS A 235 -5.62 -1.96 -14.78
C LYS A 235 -4.23 -2.14 -14.20
N ALA A 236 -3.25 -2.32 -15.07
CA ALA A 236 -1.86 -2.39 -14.64
C ALA A 236 -1.44 -1.12 -13.87
N GLY A 237 -0.73 -1.32 -12.76
CA GLY A 237 -0.33 -0.28 -11.82
C GLY A 237 -1.43 0.16 -10.84
N ASP A 238 -2.67 -0.34 -10.93
CA ASP A 238 -3.64 -0.09 -9.87
C ASP A 238 -3.24 -0.81 -8.58
N ILE A 239 -3.61 -0.20 -7.44
CA ILE A 239 -3.27 -0.68 -6.11
C ILE A 239 -4.56 -1.12 -5.41
N ILE A 240 -4.52 -2.28 -4.76
CA ILE A 240 -5.56 -2.74 -3.84
C ILE A 240 -4.98 -2.84 -2.44
N ASN A 241 -5.53 -2.05 -1.53
CA ASN A 241 -5.32 -2.09 -0.09
C ASN A 241 -6.26 -3.15 0.49
N SER A 242 -5.69 -4.23 1.04
CA SER A 242 -6.42 -5.46 1.38
C SER A 242 -7.19 -5.45 2.70
N GLY A 243 -7.13 -4.35 3.45
CA GLY A 243 -7.71 -4.19 4.77
C GLY A 243 -6.69 -4.25 5.89
N THR A 244 -7.07 -3.72 7.05
CA THR A 244 -6.23 -3.59 8.24
C THR A 244 -6.72 -4.46 9.41
N PRO A 245 -5.81 -4.98 10.25
CA PRO A 245 -6.18 -5.75 11.44
C PRO A 245 -6.60 -4.85 12.60
N GLU A 246 -6.95 -5.48 13.72
CA GLU A 246 -7.29 -4.78 14.96
C GLU A 246 -6.14 -3.88 15.47
N GLY A 247 -6.48 -2.92 16.34
CA GLY A 247 -5.53 -2.03 16.97
C GLY A 247 -5.40 -0.66 16.29
N VAL A 248 -6.39 -0.28 15.49
CA VAL A 248 -6.51 1.11 15.01
C VAL A 248 -6.75 2.06 16.18
N GLY A 249 -6.33 3.32 16.06
CA GLY A 249 -6.43 4.32 17.12
C GLY A 249 -7.85 4.52 17.64
N MET A 250 -8.86 4.43 16.77
CA MET A 250 -10.28 4.49 17.15
C MET A 250 -10.73 3.33 18.06
N GLY A 251 -10.08 2.15 17.98
CA GLY A 251 -10.44 0.96 18.75
C GLY A 251 -9.99 0.98 20.22
N PHE A 252 -9.17 1.95 20.63
CA PHE A 252 -8.72 2.08 22.01
C PHE A 252 -9.74 2.79 22.89
N ASN A 253 -9.69 2.53 24.20
CA ASN A 253 -10.43 3.27 25.21
C ASN A 253 -9.48 3.82 26.30
N PRO A 254 -9.18 5.13 26.32
CA PRO A 254 -9.61 6.14 25.35
C PRO A 254 -8.96 5.97 23.96
N PRO A 255 -9.55 6.53 22.88
CA PRO A 255 -8.97 6.48 21.54
C PRO A 255 -7.56 7.08 21.47
N LYS A 256 -6.72 6.55 20.59
CA LYS A 256 -5.30 6.93 20.44
C LYS A 256 -4.96 7.37 19.01
N TYR A 257 -5.38 8.58 18.65
CA TYR A 257 -5.14 9.17 17.33
C TYR A 257 -3.72 9.73 17.16
N LEU A 258 -3.31 9.87 15.90
CA LEU A 258 -2.09 10.54 15.50
C LEU A 258 -2.20 12.05 15.73
N LYS A 259 -1.08 12.65 16.11
CA LYS A 259 -0.86 14.10 16.19
C LYS A 259 0.36 14.46 15.39
N ALA A 260 0.53 15.73 15.04
CA ALA A 260 1.78 16.18 14.42
C ALA A 260 2.98 15.89 15.35
N GLY A 261 4.06 15.37 14.78
CA GLY A 261 5.26 14.96 15.48
C GLY A 261 5.30 13.47 15.86
N SER A 262 4.22 12.71 15.70
CA SER A 262 4.23 11.27 15.84
C SER A 262 5.06 10.59 14.74
N VAL A 263 5.59 9.41 15.04
CA VAL A 263 6.28 8.54 14.08
C VAL A 263 5.50 7.25 13.94
N VAL A 264 5.11 6.92 12.71
CA VAL A 264 4.39 5.69 12.37
C VAL A 264 5.36 4.76 11.65
N GLU A 265 5.63 3.60 12.23
CA GLU A 265 6.42 2.55 11.59
C GLU A 265 5.52 1.37 11.25
N THR A 266 5.58 0.89 10.01
CA THR A 266 4.72 -0.17 9.50
C THR A 266 5.58 -1.23 8.83
N GLY A 267 5.35 -2.51 9.13
CA GLY A 267 6.16 -3.60 8.61
C GLY A 267 5.35 -4.80 8.15
N ILE A 268 5.88 -5.50 7.14
CA ILE A 268 5.37 -6.79 6.66
C ILE A 268 6.55 -7.73 6.47
N GLU A 269 6.43 -8.91 7.06
CA GLU A 269 7.38 -10.01 6.95
C GLU A 269 7.70 -10.32 5.47
N GLY A 270 8.99 -10.43 5.14
CA GLY A 270 9.48 -10.68 3.77
C GLY A 270 9.54 -9.44 2.86
N ILE A 271 8.82 -8.36 3.17
CA ILE A 271 8.87 -7.10 2.40
C ILE A 271 9.88 -6.13 3.02
N GLY A 272 9.69 -5.77 4.30
CA GLY A 272 10.52 -4.80 5.03
C GLY A 272 9.69 -3.94 5.98
N SER A 273 10.09 -2.68 6.16
CA SER A 273 9.31 -1.67 6.87
C SER A 273 9.34 -0.31 6.16
N ILE A 274 8.33 0.50 6.46
CA ILE A 274 8.19 1.90 6.09
C ILE A 274 8.06 2.74 7.36
N THR A 275 8.47 4.01 7.32
CA THR A 275 8.40 4.90 8.48
C THR A 275 8.08 6.31 8.04
N SER A 276 6.95 6.83 8.50
CA SER A 276 6.54 8.20 8.22
C SER A 276 6.45 9.02 9.50
N LYS A 277 6.95 10.26 9.43
CA LYS A 277 6.74 11.26 10.46
C LYS A 277 5.48 12.06 10.15
N THR A 278 4.61 12.24 11.14
CA THR A 278 3.45 13.11 10.96
C THR A 278 3.85 14.57 11.12
N VAL A 279 3.38 15.42 10.22
CA VAL A 279 3.65 16.87 10.23
C VAL A 279 2.35 17.64 10.08
N ALA A 280 2.23 18.79 10.75
CA ALA A 280 1.07 19.65 10.55
C ALA A 280 1.11 20.25 9.14
N PHE A 281 -0.05 20.29 8.48
CA PHE A 281 -0.21 21.02 7.22
C PHE A 281 0.27 22.49 7.37
N LYS A 282 1.03 22.97 6.40
CA LYS A 282 1.48 24.37 6.29
C LYS A 282 0.93 24.96 5.01
N ARG A 283 0.36 26.16 5.10
CA ARG A 283 -0.06 26.96 3.95
C ARG A 283 1.11 27.61 3.26
#